data_AF-A0A9X6RRS8-F1
#
_entry.id   AF-A0A9X6RRS8-F1
#
_cell.length_a   1.000
_cell.length_b   1.000
_cell.length_c   1.000
_cell.angle_alpha   90.00
_cell.angle_beta   90.00
_cell.angle_gamma   90.00
#
_symmetry.space_group_name_H-M   'P 1'
#
loop_
_entity.id
_entity.type
_entity.pdbx_description
1 polymer ?
#
loop_
_entity_poly.entity_id
_entity_poly.type
_entity_poly.pdbx_seq_one_letter_code
_entity_poly.pdbx_strand_id
1 'polypeptide(L)' 'MQHTNVVNEYIKTYLQNHLDKNRMKELKKIIRYINVHNPYEEEFSFTELMAYLFDEIKGNSKNIKTRITEWIDQYK' A
#
# COMPACT_ATOMS: atom_id res chain seq x y z
N MET A 1 2.10 -5.50 20.49
CA MET A 1 0.81 -5.45 19.76
C MET A 1 0.20 -4.04 19.66
N GLN A 2 0.29 -3.17 20.68
CA GLN A 2 -0.29 -1.80 20.59
C GLN A 2 0.36 -0.90 19.51
N HIS A 3 1.67 -1.01 19.28
CA HIS A 3 2.38 -0.15 18.32
C HIS A 3 2.01 -0.44 16.84
N THR A 4 1.80 -1.71 16.49
CA THR A 4 1.47 -2.12 15.11
C THR A 4 0.11 -1.58 14.67
N ASN A 5 -0.88 -1.54 15.56
CA ASN A 5 -2.21 -0.99 15.26
C ASN A 5 -2.16 0.52 14.99
N VAL A 6 -1.35 1.26 15.75
CA VAL A 6 -1.18 2.71 15.55
C VAL A 6 -0.53 3.00 14.20
N VAL A 7 0.50 2.24 13.82
CA VAL A 7 1.17 2.38 12.52
C VAL A 7 0.20 2.06 11.37
N ASN A 8 -0.60 0.99 11.50
CA ASN A 8 -1.60 0.61 10.52
C ASN A 8 -2.62 1.72 10.26
N GLU A 9 -3.11 2.33 11.34
CA GLU A 9 -4.14 3.36 11.25
C GLU A 9 -3.59 4.69 10.73
N TYR A 10 -2.36 5.04 11.11
CA TYR A 10 -1.67 6.21 10.57
C TYR A 10 -1.45 6.10 9.06
N ILE A 11 -0.89 4.97 8.60
CA ILE A 11 -0.62 4.73 7.18
C ILE A 11 -1.93 4.69 6.37
N LYS A 12 -2.95 4.00 6.88
CA LYS A 12 -4.27 3.94 6.24
C LYS A 12 -4.89 5.32 6.09
N THR A 13 -4.88 6.12 7.17
CA THR A 13 -5.40 7.50 7.18
C THR A 13 -4.60 8.38 6.22
N TYR A 14 -3.27 8.27 6.24
CA TYR A 14 -2.39 9.03 5.37
C TYR A 14 -2.72 8.78 3.89
N LEU A 15 -2.90 7.52 3.50
CA LEU A 15 -3.22 7.16 2.12
C LEU A 15 -4.63 7.58 1.73
N GLN A 16 -5.61 7.46 2.63
CA GLN A 16 -6.97 7.95 2.38
C GLN A 16 -7.00 9.47 2.14
N ASN A 17 -6.09 10.21 2.77
CA ASN A 17 -5.97 11.66 2.58
C ASN A 17 -5.23 12.04 1.28
N HIS A 18 -4.40 11.16 0.74
CA HIS A 18 -3.57 11.45 -0.44
C HIS A 18 -4.04 10.78 -1.73
N LEU A 19 -4.79 9.69 -1.64
CA LEU A 19 -5.33 8.93 -2.77
C LEU A 19 -6.85 9.09 -2.85
N ASP A 20 -7.35 9.28 -4.07
CA ASP A 20 -8.80 9.27 -4.29
C ASP A 20 -9.40 7.86 -4.09
N LYS A 21 -10.73 7.81 -3.99
CA LYS A 21 -11.48 6.56 -3.75
C LYS A 21 -11.22 5.49 -4.82
N ASN A 22 -10.95 5.89 -6.07
CA ASN A 22 -10.71 4.94 -7.15
C ASN A 22 -9.31 4.31 -7.00
N ARG A 23 -8.28 5.12 -6.73
CA ARG A 23 -6.93 4.63 -6.45
C ARG A 23 -6.90 3.71 -5.23
N MET A 24 -7.68 4.02 -4.20
CA MET A 24 -7.85 3.14 -3.03
C MET A 24 -8.51 1.80 -3.37
N LYS A 25 -9.44 1.78 -4.35
CA LYS A 25 -10.10 0.56 -4.82
C LYS A 25 -9.12 -0.31 -5.63
N GLU A 26 -8.28 0.29 -6.45
CA GLU A 26 -7.24 -0.44 -7.19
C GLU A 26 -6.20 -1.06 -6.25
N LEU A 27 -5.76 -0.33 -5.22
CA LEU A 27 -4.83 -0.87 -4.22
C LEU A 27 -5.38 -2.15 -3.55
N LYS A 28 -6.67 -2.16 -3.20
CA LYS A 28 -7.33 -3.32 -2.61
C LYS A 28 -7.42 -4.51 -3.57
N LYS A 29 -7.62 -4.24 -4.87
CA LYS A 29 -7.61 -5.30 -5.89
C LYS A 29 -6.23 -5.92 -6.04
N ILE A 30 -5.18 -5.10 -6.02
CA ILE A 30 -3.79 -5.57 -6.10
C ILE A 30 -3.46 -6.49 -4.91
N ILE A 31 -3.82 -6.10 -3.68
CA ILE A 31 -3.65 -6.95 -2.49
C ILE A 31 -4.39 -8.28 -2.66
N ARG A 32 -5.66 -8.22 -3.08
CA ARG A 32 -6.44 -9.43 -3.31
C ARG A 32 -5.81 -10.33 -4.38
N TYR A 33 -5.28 -9.74 -5.45
CA TYR A 33 -4.59 -10.48 -6.51
C TYR A 33 -3.34 -11.17 -5.97
N ILE A 34 -2.50 -10.44 -5.21
CA ILE A 34 -1.30 -10.98 -4.57
C ILE A 34 -1.67 -12.16 -3.67
N ASN A 35 -2.67 -11.99 -2.79
CA ASN A 35 -3.07 -13.05 -1.85
C ASN A 35 -3.68 -14.28 -2.54
N VAL A 36 -4.46 -14.09 -3.61
CA VAL A 36 -5.04 -15.21 -4.38
C VAL A 36 -3.97 -16.01 -5.12
N HIS A 37 -2.88 -15.37 -5.54
CA HIS A 37 -1.78 -16.00 -6.27
C HIS A 37 -0.55 -16.24 -5.39
N ASN A 38 -0.68 -16.05 -4.07
CA ASN A 38 0.42 -16.30 -3.14
C ASN A 38 0.54 -17.82 -2.93
N PRO A 39 1.65 -18.46 -3.31
CA PRO A 39 1.86 -19.89 -3.06
C PRO A 39 2.13 -20.19 -1.57
N TYR A 40 2.30 -19.17 -0.74
CA TYR A 40 2.54 -19.27 0.69
C TYR A 40 1.23 -19.13 1.48
N GLU A 41 1.11 -19.81 2.62
CA GLU A 41 -0.08 -19.78 3.48
C GLU A 41 -0.28 -18.44 4.22
N GLU A 42 0.73 -17.57 4.24
CA GLU A 42 0.64 -16.25 4.84
C GLU A 42 -0.05 -15.25 3.91
N GLU A 43 -1.13 -14.61 4.39
CA GLU A 43 -1.75 -13.50 3.67
C GLU A 43 -0.84 -12.27 3.72
N PHE A 44 -0.55 -11.70 2.56
CA PHE A 44 0.12 -10.41 2.47
C PHE A 44 -0.86 -9.32 2.92
N SER A 45 -0.59 -8.74 4.07
CA SER A 45 -1.47 -7.75 4.69
C SER A 45 -1.38 -6.39 3.99
N PHE A 46 -2.41 -5.57 4.19
CA PHE A 46 -2.40 -4.17 3.75
C PHE A 46 -1.17 -3.44 4.29
N THR A 47 -0.77 -3.72 5.52
CA THR A 47 0.37 -3.08 6.19
C THR A 47 1.70 -3.46 5.55
N GLU A 48 1.91 -4.73 5.23
CA GLU A 48 3.16 -5.18 4.59
C GLU A 48 3.33 -4.58 3.20
N LEU A 49 2.24 -4.50 2.42
CA LEU A 49 2.27 -3.78 1.15
C LEU A 49 2.60 -2.30 1.36
N MET A 50 2.05 -1.68 2.39
CA MET A 50 2.31 -0.25 2.62
C MET A 50 3.72 0.01 3.15
N ALA A 51 4.27 -0.87 3.98
CA ALA A 51 5.65 -0.81 4.42
C ALA A 51 6.60 -0.97 3.22
N TYR A 52 6.31 -1.93 2.34
CA TYR A 52 7.03 -2.13 1.09
C TYR A 52 6.99 -0.88 0.19
N LEU A 53 5.80 -0.32 -0.05
CA LEU A 53 5.65 0.91 -0.83
C LEU A 53 6.37 2.09 -0.16
N PHE A 54 6.28 2.22 1.16
CA PHE A 54 6.91 3.31 1.88
C PHE A 54 8.44 3.24 1.80
N ASP A 55 9.01 2.05 1.90
CA ASP A 55 10.45 1.82 1.74
C ASP A 55 10.91 2.06 0.30
N GLU A 56 10.12 1.64 -0.69
CA GLU A 56 10.38 1.93 -2.12
C GLU A 56 10.36 3.46 -2.39
N ILE A 57 9.51 4.19 -1.68
CA ILE A 57 9.33 5.64 -1.85
C ILE A 57 10.39 6.44 -1.09
N LYS A 58 10.86 5.97 0.08
CA LYS A 58 11.86 6.64 0.92
C LYS A 58 13.20 6.89 0.20
N GLY A 59 13.50 6.13 -0.85
CA GLY A 59 14.73 6.27 -1.63
C GLY A 59 14.80 7.50 -2.55
N ASN A 60 13.71 8.25 -2.76
CA ASN A 60 13.71 9.41 -3.64
C ASN A 60 12.80 10.51 -3.09
N SER A 61 13.32 11.73 -2.94
CA SER A 61 12.67 12.93 -2.37
C SER A 61 11.43 13.46 -3.12
N LYS A 62 10.73 12.65 -3.90
CA LYS A 62 9.49 12.99 -4.61
C LYS A 62 8.27 12.76 -3.72
N ASN A 63 7.21 13.53 -3.97
CA ASN A 63 5.92 13.41 -3.27
C ASN A 63 5.39 11.96 -3.35
N ILE A 64 5.15 11.36 -2.19
CA ILE A 64 4.64 9.99 -2.02
C ILE A 64 3.37 9.70 -2.82
N LYS A 65 2.51 10.73 -3.03
CA LYS A 65 1.32 10.63 -3.87
C LYS A 65 1.66 10.31 -5.33
N THR A 66 2.69 10.97 -5.87
CA THR A 66 3.16 10.76 -7.24
C THR A 66 3.71 9.35 -7.41
N ARG A 67 4.52 8.87 -6.46
CA ARG A 67 5.08 7.52 -6.53
C ARG A 67 4.04 6.41 -6.41
N ILE A 68 3.08 6.53 -5.49
CA ILE A 68 1.99 5.56 -5.39
C ILE A 68 1.19 5.53 -6.70
N THR A 69 0.99 6.70 -7.33
CA THR A 69 0.31 6.79 -8.63
C THR A 69 1.10 6.09 -9.73
N GLU A 70 2.40 6.37 -9.85
CA GLU A 70 3.32 5.72 -10.80
C GLU A 70 3.36 4.20 -10.60
N TRP A 71 3.45 3.73 -9.35
CA TRP A 71 3.46 2.31 -9.02
C TRP A 71 2.14 1.64 -9.40
N ILE A 72 0.99 2.22 -9.04
CA ILE A 72 -0.32 1.67 -9.45
C ILE A 72 -0.41 1.58 -10.98
N ASP A 73 0.10 2.58 -11.71
CA ASP A 73 0.05 2.60 -13.18
C ASP A 73 0.97 1.53 -13.82
N GLN A 74 2.00 1.03 -13.12
CA GLN A 74 2.86 -0.06 -13.59
C GLN A 74 2.20 -1.45 -13.53
N TYR A 75 1.25 -1.64 -12.61
CA TYR A 75 0.60 -2.93 -12.34
C TYR A 75 -0.89 -2.96 -12.73
N LYS A 76 -1.35 -1.93 -13.44
CA LYS A 76 -2.70 -1.81 -13.98
C LYS A 76 -2.83 -2.58 -15.30
#